data_AF-A0A0F9A607-F1
#
_entry.id   AF-A0A0F9A607-F1
#
_cell.length_a   1.000
_cell.length_b   1.000
_cell.length_c   1.000
_cell.angle_alpha   90.00
_cell.angle_beta   90.00
_cell.angle_gamma   90.00
#
_symmetry.space_group_name_H-M   'P 1'
#
loop_
_entity.id
_entity.type
_entity.pdbx_description
1 polymer ?
#
loop_
_entity_poly.entity_id
_entity_poly.type
_entity_poly.pdbx_seq_one_letter_code
_entity_poly.pdbx_strand_id
1 'polypeptide(L)'
;MKISDAQRCPFTSVGYVKTQQKRLLESCWLTAKKKQIAQRFTQPNLEQLVSLLSDDISPAAISQACIEIMANLPQNINLIFINNLLNEPSLHNVAKLVVRKVLLQQHSYNLIALIDLQTLYFAFSTSQNPAVQTLAKSELTILVDSQSDIKNLITGFNFLCQSELVNSPLMSLFLLSLSWEQVNAIGNHASRNLPTVDVLQVLLQSGFVKLLPLVNASLNKIENPSSLIALMRRMLGDKLDLLVDFETQISAWQGEQQACADFKQQLQLNWPKYEEQLASLRLIAGNALNAKLNAIEISAMDCYSQAVFNLHRYYQHLAAKKLNAGVPA
;
A
#
# COMPACT_ATOMS: atom_id res chain seq x y z
N MET A 1 -17.82 -4.98 10.61
CA MET A 1 -16.85 -4.26 9.76
C MET A 1 -17.23 -4.45 8.30
N LYS A 2 -17.33 -3.39 7.47
CA LYS A 2 -17.59 -3.52 6.03
C LYS A 2 -16.34 -4.08 5.33
N ILE A 3 -16.50 -4.80 4.20
CA ILE A 3 -15.36 -5.36 3.44
C ILE A 3 -14.37 -4.25 3.03
N SER A 4 -14.86 -3.06 2.69
CA SER A 4 -14.04 -1.89 2.37
C SER A 4 -13.11 -1.46 3.52
N ASP A 5 -13.60 -1.57 4.75
CA ASP A 5 -12.86 -1.16 5.95
C ASP A 5 -11.86 -2.26 6.31
N ALA A 6 -12.28 -3.52 6.18
CA ALA A 6 -11.43 -4.70 6.32
C ALA A 6 -10.19 -4.65 5.40
N GLN A 7 -10.36 -4.21 4.15
CA GLN A 7 -9.27 -4.05 3.17
C GLN A 7 -8.24 -2.97 3.56
N ARG A 8 -8.61 -2.01 4.41
CA ARG A 8 -7.71 -0.94 4.86
C ARG A 8 -7.10 -1.21 6.24
N CYS A 9 -7.69 -2.14 6.97
CA CYS A 9 -7.31 -2.46 8.33
C CYS A 9 -5.98 -3.24 8.36
N PRO A 10 -4.93 -2.75 9.06
CA PRO A 10 -3.64 -3.42 9.16
C PRO A 10 -3.70 -4.70 10.03
N PHE A 11 -4.81 -4.92 10.75
CA PHE A 11 -5.05 -6.09 11.59
C PHE A 11 -5.93 -7.16 10.92
N THR A 12 -6.34 -6.93 9.67
CA THR A 12 -7.20 -7.86 8.94
C THR A 12 -6.45 -8.49 7.79
N SER A 13 -6.40 -9.83 7.79
CA SER A 13 -5.71 -10.57 6.75
C SER A 13 -6.49 -10.59 5.43
N VAL A 14 -5.76 -10.70 4.33
CA VAL A 14 -6.34 -10.90 2.99
C VAL A 14 -7.21 -12.15 2.95
N GLY A 15 -6.82 -13.23 3.64
CA GLY A 15 -7.61 -14.46 3.75
C GLY A 15 -9.00 -14.22 4.36
N TYR A 16 -9.09 -13.37 5.39
CA TYR A 16 -10.37 -12.98 5.97
C TYR A 16 -11.21 -12.17 4.98
N VAL A 17 -10.61 -11.17 4.32
CA VAL A 17 -11.30 -10.35 3.30
C VAL A 17 -11.87 -11.22 2.18
N LYS A 18 -11.07 -12.15 1.63
CA LYS A 18 -11.49 -13.11 0.60
C LYS A 18 -12.68 -13.96 1.05
N THR A 19 -12.67 -14.40 2.32
CA THR A 19 -13.77 -15.17 2.90
C THR A 19 -15.06 -14.36 2.95
N GLN A 20 -14.98 -13.08 3.35
CA GLN A 20 -16.16 -12.20 3.37
C GLN A 20 -16.69 -11.91 1.97
N GLN A 21 -15.80 -11.69 0.99
CA GLN A 21 -16.18 -11.50 -0.41
C GLN A 21 -16.86 -12.74 -0.99
N LYS A 22 -16.32 -13.93 -0.73
CA LYS A 22 -16.92 -15.20 -1.16
C LYS A 22 -18.35 -15.35 -0.62
N ARG A 23 -18.55 -15.10 0.68
CA ARG A 23 -19.89 -15.17 1.31
C ARG A 23 -20.87 -14.17 0.69
N LEU A 24 -20.41 -12.96 0.38
CA LEU A 24 -21.23 -11.96 -0.29
C LEU A 24 -21.65 -12.43 -1.69
N LEU A 25 -20.71 -12.93 -2.49
CA LEU A 25 -20.98 -13.44 -3.84
C LEU A 25 -21.95 -14.62 -3.82
N GLU A 26 -21.78 -15.56 -2.89
CA GLU A 26 -22.70 -16.69 -2.69
C GLU A 26 -24.12 -16.22 -2.37
N SER A 27 -24.26 -15.22 -1.48
CA SER A 27 -25.56 -14.62 -1.15
C SER A 27 -26.21 -13.93 -2.36
N CYS A 28 -25.42 -13.17 -3.14
CA CYS A 28 -25.88 -12.52 -4.36
C CYS A 28 -26.36 -13.55 -5.40
N TRP A 29 -25.61 -14.63 -5.59
CA TRP A 29 -25.96 -15.71 -6.49
C TRP A 29 -27.26 -16.43 -6.07
N LEU A 30 -27.38 -16.78 -4.79
CA LEU A 30 -28.60 -17.39 -4.24
C LEU A 30 -29.82 -16.50 -4.44
N THR A 31 -29.66 -15.18 -4.26
CA THR A 31 -30.73 -14.20 -4.47
C THR A 31 -31.13 -14.12 -5.94
N ALA A 32 -30.16 -14.06 -6.87
CA ALA A 32 -30.43 -14.04 -8.30
C ALA A 32 -31.12 -15.34 -8.77
N LYS A 33 -30.67 -16.50 -8.28
CA LYS A 33 -31.29 -17.79 -8.56
C LYS A 33 -32.75 -17.83 -8.11
N LYS A 34 -33.05 -17.36 -6.90
CA LYS A 34 -34.43 -17.26 -6.38
C LYS A 34 -35.30 -16.35 -7.25
N LYS A 35 -34.73 -15.27 -7.79
CA LYS A 35 -35.41 -14.31 -8.66
C LYS A 35 -35.41 -14.67 -10.15
N GLN A 36 -34.84 -15.82 -10.53
CA GLN A 36 -34.67 -16.26 -11.93
C GLN A 36 -33.96 -15.22 -12.83
N ILE A 37 -33.05 -14.43 -12.25
CA ILE A 37 -32.27 -13.43 -13.00
C ILE A 37 -31.02 -14.11 -13.55
N ALA A 38 -30.85 -14.11 -14.87
CA ALA A 38 -29.61 -14.51 -15.51
C ALA A 38 -28.50 -13.52 -15.14
N GLN A 39 -27.45 -13.98 -14.46
CA GLN A 39 -26.27 -13.16 -14.20
C GLN A 39 -25.30 -13.26 -15.38
N ARG A 40 -25.21 -12.20 -16.18
CA ARG A 40 -24.10 -11.99 -17.10
C ARG A 40 -23.34 -10.75 -16.64
N PHE A 41 -22.07 -10.93 -16.30
CA PHE A 41 -21.19 -9.80 -16.04
C PHE A 41 -20.73 -9.26 -17.39
N THR A 42 -21.02 -7.99 -17.64
CA THR A 42 -20.53 -7.25 -18.81
C THR A 42 -19.67 -6.11 -18.33
N GLN A 43 -18.63 -5.78 -19.10
CA GLN A 43 -17.79 -4.63 -18.82
C GLN A 43 -18.65 -3.36 -18.68
N PRO A 44 -18.41 -2.51 -17.66
CA PRO A 44 -19.14 -1.25 -17.53
C PRO A 44 -18.87 -0.31 -18.70
N ASN A 45 -19.92 0.35 -19.23
CA ASN A 45 -19.78 1.38 -20.26
C ASN A 45 -19.37 2.72 -19.61
N LEU A 46 -18.38 3.42 -20.19
CA LEU A 46 -17.96 4.75 -19.71
C LEU A 46 -19.11 5.75 -19.65
N GLU A 47 -19.97 5.79 -20.68
CA GLU A 47 -21.13 6.70 -20.71
C GLU A 47 -22.08 6.44 -19.53
N GLN A 48 -22.27 5.16 -19.17
CA GLN A 48 -23.08 4.79 -18.01
C GLN A 48 -22.41 5.26 -16.72
N LEU A 49 -21.09 5.13 -16.59
CA LEU A 49 -20.37 5.61 -15.41
C LEU A 49 -20.44 7.14 -15.28
N VAL A 50 -20.37 7.87 -16.40
CA VAL A 50 -20.54 9.33 -16.43
C VAL A 50 -21.96 9.72 -16.05
N SER A 51 -22.97 9.00 -16.54
CA SER A 51 -24.36 9.19 -16.12
C SER A 51 -24.52 8.99 -14.62
N LEU A 52 -23.96 7.91 -14.07
CA LEU A 52 -24.05 7.64 -12.62
C LEU A 52 -23.40 8.73 -11.78
N LEU A 53 -22.30 9.33 -12.24
CA LEU A 53 -21.71 10.50 -11.57
C LEU A 53 -22.62 11.73 -11.65
N SER A 54 -23.31 11.90 -12.76
CA SER A 54 -24.29 12.99 -12.95
C SER A 54 -25.54 12.80 -12.08
N ASP A 55 -25.85 11.55 -11.73
CA ASP A 55 -26.93 11.17 -10.80
C ASP A 55 -26.49 11.18 -9.32
N ASP A 56 -25.42 11.92 -9.00
CA ASP A 56 -24.84 12.06 -7.64
C ASP A 56 -24.43 10.73 -6.96
N ILE A 57 -24.22 9.65 -7.72
CA ILE A 57 -23.70 8.40 -7.15
C ILE A 57 -22.22 8.58 -6.82
N SER A 58 -21.86 8.31 -5.57
CA SER A 58 -20.49 8.52 -5.10
C SER A 58 -19.45 7.72 -5.93
N PRO A 59 -18.28 8.31 -6.27
CA PRO A 59 -17.19 7.59 -6.95
C PRO A 59 -16.72 6.34 -6.20
N ALA A 60 -16.86 6.33 -4.87
CA ALA A 60 -16.55 5.17 -4.04
C ALA A 60 -17.49 3.98 -4.29
N ALA A 61 -18.79 4.23 -4.47
CA ALA A 61 -19.76 3.20 -4.81
C ALA A 61 -19.54 2.69 -6.24
N ILE A 62 -19.36 3.61 -7.20
CA ILE A 62 -19.09 3.27 -8.60
C ILE A 62 -17.83 2.41 -8.72
N SER A 63 -16.72 2.86 -8.14
CA SER A 63 -15.46 2.11 -8.17
C SER A 63 -15.57 0.73 -7.49
N GLN A 64 -16.34 0.59 -6.40
CA GLN A 64 -16.59 -0.73 -5.83
C GLN A 64 -17.35 -1.63 -6.81
N ALA A 65 -18.43 -1.12 -7.42
CA ALA A 65 -19.21 -1.89 -8.40
C ALA A 65 -18.35 -2.33 -9.59
N CYS A 66 -17.51 -1.42 -10.12
CA CYS A 66 -16.56 -1.76 -11.18
C CYS A 66 -15.66 -2.93 -10.78
N ILE A 67 -15.10 -2.90 -9.56
CA ILE A 67 -14.18 -3.94 -9.09
C ILE A 67 -14.87 -5.30 -8.94
N GLU A 68 -16.10 -5.34 -8.44
CA GLU A 68 -16.87 -6.59 -8.34
C GLU A 68 -17.20 -7.17 -9.73
N ILE A 69 -17.51 -6.31 -10.72
CA ILE A 69 -17.71 -6.75 -12.10
C ILE A 69 -16.40 -7.27 -12.69
N MET A 70 -15.30 -6.53 -12.53
CA MET A 70 -13.98 -6.89 -13.04
C MET A 70 -13.50 -8.25 -12.51
N ALA A 71 -13.81 -8.59 -11.25
CA ALA A 71 -13.48 -9.89 -10.67
C ALA A 71 -14.08 -11.08 -11.45
N ASN A 72 -15.11 -10.85 -12.26
CA ASN A 72 -15.82 -11.85 -13.04
C ASN A 72 -15.55 -11.76 -14.56
N LEU A 73 -14.62 -10.90 -14.99
CA LEU A 73 -14.27 -10.71 -16.40
C LEU A 73 -12.86 -11.21 -16.73
N PRO A 74 -12.59 -11.62 -17.98
CA PRO A 74 -11.25 -11.89 -18.47
C PRO A 74 -10.26 -10.75 -18.22
N GLN A 75 -9.01 -11.09 -17.91
CA GLN A 75 -7.97 -10.10 -17.57
C GLN A 75 -7.74 -9.08 -18.69
N ASN A 76 -7.65 -9.50 -19.95
CA ASN A 76 -7.49 -8.60 -21.09
C ASN A 76 -8.61 -7.55 -21.19
N ILE A 77 -9.85 -7.93 -20.86
CA ILE A 77 -11.01 -7.03 -20.84
C ILE A 77 -10.87 -6.02 -19.69
N ASN A 78 -10.51 -6.48 -18.50
CA ASN A 78 -10.25 -5.60 -17.35
C ASN A 78 -9.13 -4.57 -17.64
N LEU A 79 -8.13 -4.97 -18.40
CA LEU A 79 -7.02 -4.09 -18.77
C LEU A 79 -7.43 -3.00 -19.74
N ILE A 80 -8.17 -3.36 -20.79
CA ILE A 80 -8.75 -2.38 -21.72
C ILE A 80 -9.66 -1.41 -20.94
N PHE A 81 -10.46 -1.92 -20.00
CA PHE A 81 -11.33 -1.10 -19.18
C PHE A 81 -10.56 -0.09 -18.31
N ILE A 82 -9.50 -0.53 -17.59
CA ILE A 82 -8.69 0.37 -16.76
C ILE A 82 -8.05 1.46 -17.63
N ASN A 83 -7.49 1.11 -18.79
CA ASN A 83 -6.89 2.11 -19.69
C ASN A 83 -7.91 3.12 -20.20
N ASN A 84 -9.11 2.65 -20.57
CA ASN A 84 -10.21 3.51 -20.99
C ASN A 84 -10.66 4.46 -19.87
N LEU A 85 -10.73 3.97 -18.62
CA LEU A 85 -11.02 4.81 -17.45
C LEU A 85 -9.94 5.88 -17.21
N LEU A 86 -8.66 5.53 -17.38
CA LEU A 86 -7.55 6.46 -17.19
C LEU A 86 -7.51 7.56 -18.25
N ASN A 87 -8.06 7.29 -19.44
CA ASN A 87 -8.10 8.24 -20.56
C ASN A 87 -9.36 9.14 -20.56
N GLU A 88 -10.28 8.95 -19.61
CA GLU A 88 -11.53 9.71 -19.53
C GLU A 88 -11.48 10.71 -18.36
N PRO A 89 -11.27 12.03 -18.63
CA PRO A 89 -11.11 13.04 -17.60
C PRO A 89 -12.28 13.12 -16.61
N SER A 90 -13.52 12.94 -17.10
CA SER A 90 -14.72 12.97 -16.27
C SER A 90 -14.76 11.83 -15.24
N LEU A 91 -14.02 10.75 -15.48
CA LEU A 91 -13.97 9.55 -14.64
C LEU A 91 -12.68 9.46 -13.80
N HIS A 92 -11.77 10.44 -13.83
CA HIS A 92 -10.49 10.36 -13.14
C HIS A 92 -10.59 9.99 -11.65
N ASN A 93 -11.56 10.54 -10.91
CA ASN A 93 -11.76 10.18 -9.50
C ASN A 93 -12.15 8.71 -9.33
N VAL A 94 -13.00 8.19 -10.21
CA VAL A 94 -13.36 6.76 -10.24
C VAL A 94 -12.14 5.92 -10.61
N ALA A 95 -11.38 6.33 -11.64
CA ALA A 95 -10.19 5.63 -12.10
C ALA A 95 -9.14 5.51 -10.99
N LYS A 96 -8.84 6.59 -10.25
CA LYS A 96 -7.94 6.57 -9.08
C LYS A 96 -8.40 5.54 -8.04
N LEU A 97 -9.69 5.53 -7.72
CA LEU A 97 -10.25 4.59 -6.75
C LEU A 97 -10.24 3.14 -7.23
N VAL A 98 -10.50 2.91 -8.52
CA VAL A 98 -10.39 1.58 -9.15
C VAL A 98 -8.95 1.08 -9.04
N VAL A 99 -7.95 1.85 -9.46
CA VAL A 99 -6.53 1.43 -9.34
C VAL A 99 -6.15 1.09 -7.90
N ARG A 100 -6.52 1.95 -6.94
CA ARG A 100 -6.27 1.70 -5.50
C ARG A 100 -6.92 0.39 -5.04
N LYS A 101 -8.14 0.10 -5.48
CA LYS A 101 -8.86 -1.14 -5.13
C LYS A 101 -8.29 -2.37 -5.83
N VAL A 102 -7.90 -2.28 -7.10
CA VAL A 102 -7.22 -3.39 -7.81
C VAL A 102 -5.96 -3.77 -7.05
N LEU A 103 -5.18 -2.78 -6.62
CA LEU A 103 -3.95 -2.99 -5.86
C LEU A 103 -4.21 -3.74 -4.53
N LEU A 104 -5.28 -3.39 -3.81
CA LEU A 104 -5.63 -3.98 -2.50
C LEU A 104 -6.38 -5.32 -2.59
N GLN A 105 -7.15 -5.56 -3.65
CA GLN A 105 -7.99 -6.76 -3.77
C GLN A 105 -7.32 -7.88 -4.56
N GLN A 106 -6.33 -7.54 -5.40
CA GLN A 106 -5.54 -8.46 -6.21
C GLN A 106 -6.32 -9.67 -6.73
N HIS A 107 -7.35 -9.39 -7.53
CA HIS A 107 -8.08 -10.42 -8.27
C HIS A 107 -7.17 -11.18 -9.26
N SER A 108 -5.96 -10.68 -9.54
CA SER A 108 -4.94 -11.36 -10.34
C SER A 108 -3.55 -10.72 -10.17
N TYR A 109 -2.51 -11.53 -9.92
CA TYR A 109 -1.10 -11.08 -9.90
C TYR A 109 -0.68 -10.41 -11.23
N ASN A 110 -1.24 -10.86 -12.35
CA ASN A 110 -0.95 -10.32 -13.68
C ASN A 110 -1.41 -8.86 -13.88
N LEU A 111 -2.37 -8.38 -13.08
CA LEU A 111 -2.81 -6.97 -13.16
C LEU A 111 -1.78 -6.02 -12.53
N ILE A 112 -0.91 -6.51 -11.64
CA ILE A 112 0.17 -5.71 -11.02
C ILE A 112 1.15 -5.22 -12.09
N ALA A 113 1.41 -6.04 -13.12
CA ALA A 113 2.29 -5.67 -14.22
C ALA A 113 1.80 -4.46 -15.03
N LEU A 114 0.54 -4.04 -14.83
CA LEU A 114 -0.08 -2.90 -15.50
C LEU A 114 -0.40 -1.76 -14.52
N ILE A 115 -0.14 -1.96 -13.23
CA ILE A 115 -0.06 -0.88 -12.23
C ILE A 115 1.40 -0.42 -12.22
N ASP A 116 1.81 0.22 -13.32
CA ASP A 116 3.15 0.78 -13.42
C ASP A 116 3.33 1.98 -12.47
N LEU A 117 4.55 2.51 -12.38
CA LEU A 117 4.85 3.61 -11.47
C LEU A 117 4.03 4.86 -11.81
N GLN A 118 3.73 5.09 -13.09
CA GLN A 118 2.96 6.25 -13.54
C GLN A 118 1.48 6.11 -13.15
N THR A 119 0.94 4.90 -13.24
CA THR A 119 -0.42 4.56 -12.81
C THR A 119 -0.56 4.63 -11.29
N LEU A 120 0.47 4.19 -10.54
CA LEU A 120 0.54 4.40 -9.09
C LEU A 120 0.60 5.87 -8.73
N TYR A 121 1.46 6.63 -9.40
CA TYR A 121 1.56 8.08 -9.21
C TYR A 121 0.20 8.75 -9.45
N PHE A 122 -0.44 8.48 -10.59
CA PHE A 122 -1.77 9.00 -10.89
C PHE A 122 -2.79 8.65 -9.80
N ALA A 123 -2.81 7.39 -9.37
CA ALA A 123 -3.78 6.90 -8.41
C ALA A 123 -3.61 7.51 -7.03
N PHE A 124 -2.38 7.74 -6.55
CA PHE A 124 -2.12 8.18 -5.19
C PHE A 124 -1.81 9.67 -5.06
N SER A 125 -1.27 10.32 -6.09
CA SER A 125 -0.94 11.74 -6.07
C SER A 125 -2.21 12.59 -6.01
N THR A 126 -2.20 13.54 -5.10
CA THR A 126 -3.17 14.62 -4.93
C THR A 126 -2.64 15.95 -5.47
N SER A 127 -1.36 16.00 -5.85
CA SER A 127 -0.72 17.23 -6.32
C SER A 127 -1.36 17.71 -7.63
N GLN A 128 -1.90 18.93 -7.57
CA GLN A 128 -2.43 19.67 -8.71
C GLN A 128 -1.32 20.47 -9.42
N ASN A 129 -0.09 20.45 -8.91
CA ASN A 129 1.01 21.26 -9.45
C ASN A 129 1.50 20.70 -10.79
N PRO A 130 1.34 21.43 -11.91
CA PRO A 130 1.74 20.95 -13.24
C PRO A 130 3.24 20.68 -13.36
N ALA A 131 4.08 21.41 -12.63
CA ALA A 131 5.52 21.18 -12.62
C ALA A 131 5.85 19.82 -11.99
N VAL A 132 5.21 19.49 -10.87
CA VAL A 132 5.37 18.19 -10.20
C VAL A 132 4.84 17.06 -11.09
N GLN A 133 3.72 17.26 -11.78
CA GLN A 133 3.17 16.25 -12.70
C GLN A 133 4.09 15.98 -13.91
N THR A 134 4.76 17.03 -14.41
CA THR A 134 5.71 16.91 -15.53
C THR A 134 6.96 16.13 -15.13
N LEU A 135 7.42 16.27 -13.89
CA LEU A 135 8.57 15.55 -13.33
C LEU A 135 8.30 14.05 -13.13
N ALA A 136 7.04 13.61 -13.09
CA ALA A 136 6.71 12.23 -12.79
C ALA A 136 7.41 11.24 -13.74
N LYS A 137 7.49 11.53 -15.04
CA LYS A 137 8.13 10.59 -15.99
C LYS A 137 9.63 10.41 -15.76
N SER A 138 10.36 11.46 -15.38
CA SER A 138 11.81 11.37 -15.13
C SER A 138 12.11 10.77 -13.76
N GLU A 139 11.45 11.26 -12.72
CA GLU A 139 11.77 10.94 -11.33
C GLU A 139 11.31 9.54 -10.91
N LEU A 140 10.23 9.01 -11.51
CA LEU A 140 9.79 7.65 -11.21
C LEU A 140 10.82 6.59 -11.61
N THR A 141 11.72 6.89 -12.56
CA THR A 141 12.81 5.98 -12.97
C THR A 141 13.80 5.72 -11.82
N ILE A 142 13.99 6.70 -10.94
CA ILE A 142 14.92 6.64 -9.80
C ILE A 142 14.44 5.63 -8.74
N LEU A 143 13.15 5.29 -8.72
CA LEU A 143 12.52 4.51 -7.66
C LEU A 143 12.95 3.03 -7.60
N VAL A 144 13.64 2.53 -8.64
CA VAL A 144 13.87 1.10 -8.85
C VAL A 144 15.35 0.74 -8.87
N ASP A 145 16.26 1.71 -8.73
CA ASP A 145 17.70 1.45 -8.81
C ASP A 145 18.44 1.74 -7.50
N SER A 146 18.86 0.66 -6.82
CA SER A 146 19.69 0.70 -5.62
C SER A 146 21.09 1.28 -5.84
N GLN A 147 21.56 1.39 -7.10
CA GLN A 147 22.87 1.96 -7.44
C GLN A 147 22.84 3.48 -7.61
N SER A 148 21.65 4.10 -7.48
CA SER A 148 21.51 5.55 -7.58
C SER A 148 22.36 6.28 -6.54
N ASP A 149 23.05 7.33 -6.99
CA ASP A 149 23.69 8.34 -6.14
C ASP A 149 22.67 8.94 -5.15
N ILE A 150 23.13 9.19 -3.92
CA ILE A 150 22.39 9.89 -2.86
C ILE A 150 21.73 11.18 -3.37
N LYS A 151 22.37 11.98 -4.23
CA LYS A 151 21.76 13.21 -4.78
C LYS A 151 20.50 12.90 -5.59
N ASN A 152 20.56 11.91 -6.48
CA ASN A 152 19.41 11.49 -7.28
C ASN A 152 18.31 10.91 -6.38
N LEU A 153 18.68 10.13 -5.37
CA LEU A 153 17.73 9.60 -4.38
C LEU A 153 17.03 10.72 -3.59
N ILE A 154 17.75 11.78 -3.22
CA ILE A 154 17.16 12.95 -2.57
C ILE A 154 16.18 13.66 -3.51
N THR A 155 16.51 13.77 -4.81
CA THR A 155 15.59 14.33 -5.82
C THR A 155 14.30 13.50 -5.91
N GLY A 156 14.41 12.18 -6.08
CA GLY A 156 13.26 11.28 -6.12
C GLY A 156 12.43 11.32 -4.84
N PHE A 157 13.09 11.37 -3.67
CA PHE A 157 12.42 11.53 -2.38
C PHE A 157 11.65 12.85 -2.27
N ASN A 158 12.28 13.97 -2.65
CA ASN A 158 11.64 15.28 -2.65
C ASN A 158 10.45 15.32 -3.59
N PHE A 159 10.56 14.70 -4.77
CA PHE A 159 9.45 14.55 -5.72
C PHE A 159 8.26 13.82 -5.08
N LEU A 160 8.50 12.71 -4.38
CA LEU A 160 7.43 11.99 -3.67
C LEU A 160 6.81 12.85 -2.56
N CYS A 161 7.62 13.59 -1.81
CA CYS A 161 7.12 14.48 -0.75
C CYS A 161 6.26 15.62 -1.32
N GLN A 162 6.74 16.29 -2.38
CA GLN A 162 6.00 17.36 -3.08
C GLN A 162 4.71 16.85 -3.75
N SER A 163 4.62 15.54 -3.98
CA SER A 163 3.45 14.86 -4.52
C SER A 163 2.46 14.40 -3.44
N GLU A 164 2.73 14.71 -2.16
CA GLU A 164 1.95 14.25 -1.00
C GLU A 164 1.91 12.71 -0.86
N LEU A 165 3.00 12.05 -1.26
CA LEU A 165 3.08 10.59 -1.35
C LEU A 165 3.85 9.94 -0.19
N VAL A 166 4.13 10.66 0.90
CA VAL A 166 4.88 10.12 2.06
C VAL A 166 4.25 8.82 2.56
N ASN A 167 2.96 8.82 2.92
CA ASN A 167 2.26 7.61 3.36
C ASN A 167 1.59 6.85 2.20
N SER A 168 2.35 6.55 1.15
CA SER A 168 1.84 5.83 -0.03
C SER A 168 2.61 4.54 -0.33
N PRO A 169 2.01 3.61 -1.12
CA PRO A 169 2.73 2.45 -1.63
C PRO A 169 3.97 2.81 -2.44
N LEU A 170 3.99 3.97 -3.10
CA LEU A 170 5.10 4.42 -3.92
C LEU A 170 6.30 4.83 -3.07
N MET A 171 6.08 5.53 -1.95
CA MET A 171 7.14 5.82 -0.97
C MET A 171 7.65 4.54 -0.30
N SER A 172 6.76 3.60 0.06
CA SER A 172 7.19 2.30 0.57
C SER A 172 8.05 1.57 -0.47
N LEU A 173 7.63 1.52 -1.74
CA LEU A 173 8.41 0.88 -2.81
C LEU A 173 9.79 1.53 -2.98
N PHE A 174 9.85 2.86 -2.98
CA PHE A 174 11.10 3.62 -3.02
C PHE A 174 12.04 3.21 -1.90
N LEU A 175 11.57 3.33 -0.66
CA LEU A 175 12.38 3.13 0.53
C LEU A 175 12.82 1.68 0.70
N LEU A 176 11.99 0.70 0.28
CA LEU A 176 12.33 -0.72 0.33
C LEU A 176 13.40 -1.13 -0.70
N SER A 177 13.62 -0.32 -1.74
CA SER A 177 14.68 -0.55 -2.73
C SER A 177 16.05 -0.04 -2.29
N LEU A 178 16.12 0.79 -1.25
CA LEU A 178 17.35 1.44 -0.79
C LEU A 178 18.19 0.55 0.13
N SER A 179 19.51 0.79 0.18
CA SER A 179 20.41 0.25 1.21
C SER A 179 20.20 0.92 2.57
N TRP A 180 20.84 0.39 3.62
CA TRP A 180 20.81 1.03 4.94
C TRP A 180 21.42 2.44 4.92
N GLU A 181 22.56 2.61 4.27
CA GLU A 181 23.29 3.88 4.17
C GLU A 181 22.42 4.93 3.45
N GLN A 182 21.76 4.52 2.37
CA GLN A 182 20.83 5.36 1.63
C GLN A 182 19.60 5.73 2.46
N VAL A 183 18.98 4.78 3.18
CA VAL A 183 17.87 5.09 4.10
C VAL A 183 18.30 6.03 5.21
N ASN A 184 19.51 5.87 5.76
CA ASN A 184 20.03 6.77 6.77
C ASN A 184 20.24 8.20 6.22
N ALA A 185 20.76 8.33 5.01
CA ALA A 185 20.89 9.63 4.33
C ALA A 185 19.53 10.29 4.07
N ILE A 186 18.56 9.52 3.56
CA ILE A 186 17.18 10.00 3.33
C ILE A 186 16.49 10.36 4.65
N GLY A 187 16.66 9.57 5.71
CA GLY A 187 16.12 9.86 7.04
C GLY A 187 16.67 11.16 7.64
N ASN A 188 17.97 11.41 7.48
CA ASN A 188 18.60 12.67 7.88
C ASN A 188 18.14 13.87 7.05
N HIS A 189 17.87 13.67 5.76
CA HIS A 189 17.28 14.69 4.91
C HIS A 189 15.83 14.97 5.31
N ALA A 190 15.03 13.92 5.52
CA ALA A 190 13.64 14.02 5.95
C ALA A 190 13.50 14.78 7.27
N SER A 191 14.35 14.49 8.28
CA SER A 191 14.29 15.13 9.60
C SER A 191 14.49 16.64 9.58
N ARG A 192 15.09 17.19 8.52
CA ARG A 192 15.30 18.63 8.31
C ARG A 192 14.18 19.31 7.53
N ASN A 193 13.41 18.55 6.76
CA ASN A 193 12.50 19.09 5.75
C ASN A 193 11.03 18.69 5.94
N LEU A 194 10.75 17.67 6.74
CA LEU A 194 9.40 17.14 6.96
C LEU A 194 8.96 17.28 8.43
N PRO A 195 7.64 17.36 8.69
CA PRO A 195 7.12 17.30 10.04
C PRO A 195 7.42 15.94 10.69
N THR A 196 7.48 15.90 12.02
CA THR A 196 7.92 14.71 12.76
C THR A 196 7.15 13.44 12.39
N VAL A 197 5.83 13.52 12.23
CA VAL A 197 5.02 12.35 11.85
C VAL A 197 5.46 11.73 10.52
N ASP A 198 5.74 12.56 9.51
CA ASP A 198 6.16 12.12 8.18
C ASP A 198 7.56 11.51 8.20
N VAL A 199 8.47 12.08 9.01
CA VAL A 199 9.81 11.50 9.23
C VAL A 199 9.67 10.09 9.79
N LEU A 200 8.83 9.90 10.81
CA LEU A 200 8.60 8.60 11.42
C LEU A 200 7.95 7.61 10.45
N GLN A 201 7.04 8.07 9.58
CA GLN A 201 6.46 7.24 8.51
C GLN A 201 7.55 6.75 7.54
N VAL A 202 8.43 7.65 7.08
CA VAL A 202 9.57 7.29 6.22
C VAL A 202 10.46 6.23 6.87
N LEU A 203 10.79 6.39 8.16
CA LEU A 203 11.60 5.41 8.87
C LEU A 203 10.91 4.03 8.92
N LEU A 204 9.62 3.96 9.25
CA LEU A 204 8.88 2.71 9.30
C LEU A 204 8.69 2.07 7.92
N GLN A 205 8.41 2.86 6.88
CA GLN A 205 8.20 2.36 5.52
C GLN A 205 9.48 1.80 4.88
N SER A 206 10.67 2.12 5.41
CA SER A 206 11.94 1.52 5.00
C SER A 206 12.08 0.04 5.38
N GLY A 207 11.26 -0.43 6.33
CA GLY A 207 11.23 -1.80 6.83
C GLY A 207 12.39 -2.16 7.78
N PHE A 208 13.34 -1.26 8.04
CA PHE A 208 14.46 -1.54 8.94
C PHE A 208 14.03 -1.56 10.40
N VAL A 209 13.99 -2.75 10.99
CA VAL A 209 13.40 -2.96 12.32
C VAL A 209 14.20 -2.26 13.43
N LYS A 210 15.52 -2.10 13.28
CA LYS A 210 16.35 -1.32 14.21
C LYS A 210 15.93 0.16 14.38
N LEU A 211 15.11 0.71 13.48
CA LEU A 211 14.57 2.06 13.63
C LEU A 211 13.38 2.12 14.60
N LEU A 212 12.79 0.98 14.96
CA LEU A 212 11.59 0.91 15.79
C LEU A 212 11.74 1.61 17.16
N PRO A 213 12.85 1.45 17.92
CA PRO A 213 13.00 2.13 19.21
C PRO A 213 12.99 3.65 19.08
N LEU A 214 13.63 4.19 18.04
CA LEU A 214 13.65 5.62 17.75
C LEU A 214 12.24 6.15 17.46
N VAL A 215 11.46 5.39 16.68
CA VAL A 215 10.08 5.73 16.39
C VAL A 215 9.24 5.69 17.67
N ASN A 216 9.36 4.62 18.46
CA ASN A 216 8.62 4.46 19.71
C ASN A 216 8.86 5.62 20.69
N ALA A 217 10.14 6.00 20.89
CA ALA A 217 10.52 7.12 21.74
C ALA A 217 9.92 8.46 21.29
N SER A 218 9.60 8.60 20.00
CA SER A 218 9.06 9.81 19.41
C SER A 218 7.53 9.85 19.40
N LEU A 219 6.83 8.73 19.68
CA LEU A 219 5.36 8.68 19.65
C LEU A 219 4.69 9.60 20.70
N ASN A 220 5.40 10.04 21.74
CA ASN A 220 4.89 11.01 22.72
C ASN A 220 4.74 12.42 22.14
N LYS A 221 5.42 12.71 21.03
CA LYS A 221 5.36 14.01 20.36
C LYS A 221 4.25 14.06 19.30
N ILE A 222 3.48 12.98 19.15
CA ILE A 222 2.48 12.83 18.10
C ILE A 222 1.11 12.73 18.77
N GLU A 223 0.23 13.67 18.43
CA GLU A 223 -1.14 13.74 18.97
C GLU A 223 -1.98 12.53 18.58
N ASN A 224 -1.86 12.08 17.33
CA ASN A 224 -2.56 10.90 16.82
C ASN A 224 -1.58 9.91 16.17
N PRO A 225 -1.08 8.90 16.91
CA PRO A 225 -0.11 7.94 16.41
C PRO A 225 -0.72 6.79 15.59
N SER A 226 -2.03 6.77 15.34
CA SER A 226 -2.72 5.63 14.68
C SER A 226 -2.07 5.23 13.35
N SER A 227 -1.64 6.20 12.54
CA SER A 227 -0.97 5.92 11.26
C SER A 227 0.41 5.24 11.46
N LEU A 228 1.14 5.63 12.50
CA LEU A 228 2.45 5.06 12.85
C LEU A 228 2.28 3.65 13.43
N ILE A 229 1.29 3.43 14.29
CA ILE A 229 0.95 2.09 14.81
C ILE A 229 0.56 1.16 13.67
N ALA A 230 -0.25 1.63 12.72
CA ALA A 230 -0.59 0.87 11.53
C ALA A 230 0.66 0.50 10.70
N LEU A 231 1.62 1.43 10.55
CA LEU A 231 2.88 1.16 9.85
C LEU A 231 3.79 0.20 10.62
N MET A 232 3.86 0.28 11.95
CA MET A 232 4.56 -0.71 12.77
C MET A 232 3.97 -2.10 12.60
N ARG A 233 2.63 -2.22 12.61
CA ARG A 233 1.94 -3.48 12.32
C ARG A 233 2.23 -3.98 10.89
N ARG A 234 2.22 -3.09 9.90
CA ARG A 234 2.55 -3.43 8.50
C ARG A 234 4.02 -3.77 8.28
N MET A 235 4.93 -3.29 9.12
CA MET A 235 6.34 -3.68 9.06
C MET A 235 6.56 -5.05 9.74
N LEU A 236 6.10 -5.18 10.98
CA LEU A 236 6.40 -6.33 11.84
C LEU A 236 5.43 -7.49 11.69
N GLY A 237 4.23 -7.27 11.16
CA GLY A 237 3.19 -8.28 11.10
C GLY A 237 2.89 -8.87 12.48
N ASP A 238 2.84 -10.19 12.55
CA ASP A 238 2.65 -10.97 13.78
C ASP A 238 3.77 -10.78 14.81
N LYS A 239 4.99 -10.38 14.39
CA LYS A 239 6.10 -10.15 15.33
C LYS A 239 5.87 -8.97 16.25
N LEU A 240 4.94 -8.07 15.93
CA LEU A 240 4.55 -7.02 16.85
C LEU A 240 3.87 -7.59 18.11
N ASP A 241 3.25 -8.77 18.01
CA ASP A 241 2.60 -9.46 19.14
C ASP A 241 3.61 -9.92 20.21
N LEU A 242 4.91 -9.99 19.87
CA LEU A 242 6.00 -10.23 20.83
C LEU A 242 6.32 -8.99 21.67
N LEU A 243 6.03 -7.80 21.13
CA LEU A 243 6.43 -6.52 21.71
C LEU A 243 5.27 -5.83 22.44
N VAL A 244 4.07 -5.92 21.87
CA VAL A 244 2.85 -5.31 22.40
C VAL A 244 1.71 -6.30 22.24
N ASP A 245 0.86 -6.45 23.24
CA ASP A 245 -0.31 -7.32 23.12
C ASP A 245 -1.29 -6.85 22.04
N PHE A 246 -2.03 -7.79 21.45
CA PHE A 246 -2.87 -7.53 20.28
C PHE A 246 -4.03 -6.55 20.57
N GLU A 247 -4.64 -6.63 21.74
CA GLU A 247 -5.77 -5.77 22.12
C GLU A 247 -5.32 -4.31 22.31
N THR A 248 -4.14 -4.11 22.91
CA THR A 248 -3.48 -2.80 23.03
C THR A 248 -3.12 -2.26 21.66
N GLN A 249 -2.60 -3.09 20.75
CA GLN A 249 -2.33 -2.66 19.37
C GLN A 249 -3.59 -2.12 18.67
N ILE A 250 -4.72 -2.83 18.76
CA ILE A 250 -5.98 -2.42 18.14
C ILE A 250 -6.51 -1.14 18.77
N SER A 251 -6.58 -1.09 20.11
CA SER A 251 -7.15 0.04 20.85
C SER A 251 -6.31 1.31 20.65
N ALA A 252 -4.99 1.17 20.65
CA ALA A 252 -4.07 2.27 20.35
C ALA A 252 -4.22 2.74 18.89
N TRP A 253 -4.39 1.82 17.94
CA TRP A 253 -4.68 2.18 16.54
C TRP A 253 -6.01 2.92 16.39
N GLN A 254 -7.03 2.60 17.21
CA GLN A 254 -8.30 3.32 17.22
C GLN A 254 -8.22 4.71 17.89
N GLY A 255 -7.06 5.07 18.46
CA GLY A 255 -6.80 6.39 19.03
C GLY A 255 -7.09 6.48 20.53
N GLU A 256 -7.25 5.35 21.22
CA GLU A 256 -7.45 5.36 22.67
C GLU A 256 -6.15 5.80 23.37
N GLN A 257 -6.24 6.89 24.13
CA GLN A 257 -5.06 7.53 24.75
C GLN A 257 -4.31 6.61 25.71
N GLN A 258 -5.04 5.87 26.56
CA GLN A 258 -4.42 4.94 27.50
C GLN A 258 -3.74 3.79 26.76
N ALA A 259 -4.41 3.18 25.79
CA ALA A 259 -3.83 2.13 24.97
C ALA A 259 -2.60 2.63 24.20
N CYS A 260 -2.57 3.89 23.76
CA CYS A 260 -1.38 4.48 23.13
C CYS A 260 -0.21 4.61 24.12
N ALA A 261 -0.47 4.90 25.39
CA ALA A 261 0.57 4.93 26.42
C ALA A 261 1.07 3.51 26.72
N ASP A 262 0.16 2.55 26.86
CA ASP A 262 0.46 1.16 27.14
C ASP A 262 1.25 0.52 25.99
N PHE A 263 0.87 0.81 24.74
CA PHE A 263 1.59 0.37 23.54
C PHE A 263 3.07 0.77 23.62
N LYS A 264 3.34 2.04 23.93
CA LYS A 264 4.70 2.58 23.99
C LYS A 264 5.52 1.92 25.10
N GLN A 265 4.90 1.78 26.27
CA GLN A 265 5.51 1.18 27.44
C GLN A 265 5.84 -0.29 27.19
N GLN A 266 4.89 -1.08 26.66
CA GLN A 266 5.11 -2.48 26.35
C GLN A 266 6.23 -2.66 25.32
N LEU A 267 6.21 -1.88 24.23
CA LEU A 267 7.24 -1.95 23.20
C LEU A 267 8.62 -1.63 23.78
N GLN A 268 8.73 -0.56 24.57
CA GLN A 268 9.98 -0.16 25.22
C GLN A 268 10.51 -1.22 26.19
N LEU A 269 9.63 -1.82 27.00
CA LEU A 269 10.00 -2.83 27.99
C LEU A 269 10.39 -4.17 27.34
N ASN A 270 9.73 -4.54 26.24
CA ASN A 270 9.94 -5.83 25.60
C ASN A 270 11.04 -5.80 24.53
N TRP A 271 11.34 -4.65 23.92
CA TRP A 271 12.36 -4.53 22.87
C TRP A 271 13.71 -5.17 23.24
N PRO A 272 14.32 -4.90 24.42
CA PRO A 272 15.63 -5.48 24.75
C PRO A 272 15.67 -7.01 24.73
N LYS A 273 14.54 -7.69 24.97
CA LYS A 273 14.45 -9.15 24.95
C LYS A 273 14.55 -9.74 23.53
N TYR A 274 14.15 -8.96 22.52
CA TYR A 274 14.04 -9.40 21.14
C TYR A 274 14.99 -8.65 20.19
N GLU A 275 15.75 -7.68 20.70
CA GLU A 275 16.62 -6.81 19.92
C GLU A 275 17.62 -7.60 19.07
N GLU A 276 18.33 -8.57 19.65
CA GLU A 276 19.30 -9.40 18.92
C GLU A 276 18.67 -10.15 17.73
N GLN A 277 17.42 -10.58 17.89
CA GLN A 277 16.69 -11.35 16.88
C GLN A 277 16.10 -10.45 15.80
N LEU A 278 15.66 -9.24 16.15
CA LEU A 278 14.86 -8.38 15.29
C LEU A 278 15.65 -7.23 14.65
N ALA A 279 16.64 -6.66 15.31
CA ALA A 279 17.27 -5.40 14.88
C ALA A 279 17.96 -5.49 13.51
N SER A 280 18.53 -6.65 13.18
CA SER A 280 19.20 -6.88 11.89
C SER A 280 18.20 -7.09 10.73
N LEU A 281 16.92 -7.29 11.02
CA LEU A 281 15.92 -7.62 10.03
C LEU A 281 15.42 -6.39 9.26
N ARG A 282 15.05 -6.65 8.01
CA ARG A 282 14.27 -5.73 7.18
C ARG A 282 12.99 -6.41 6.73
N LEU A 283 11.86 -5.93 7.21
CA LEU A 283 10.60 -6.65 7.18
C LEU A 283 9.47 -5.88 6.49
N ILE A 284 8.56 -6.65 5.90
CA ILE A 284 7.21 -6.24 5.51
C ILE A 284 6.22 -7.34 5.91
N ALA A 285 5.17 -6.96 6.62
CA ALA A 285 4.24 -7.85 7.30
C ALA A 285 4.94 -8.99 8.05
N GLY A 286 6.05 -8.69 8.74
CA GLY A 286 6.81 -9.66 9.50
C GLY A 286 7.68 -10.60 8.69
N ASN A 287 7.73 -10.45 7.37
CA ASN A 287 8.49 -11.29 6.46
C ASN A 287 9.69 -10.53 5.88
N ALA A 288 10.83 -11.22 5.74
CA ALA A 288 11.99 -10.64 5.08
C ALA A 288 11.69 -10.35 3.59
N LEU A 289 12.23 -9.25 3.06
CA LEU A 289 11.96 -8.83 1.67
C LEU A 289 12.34 -9.88 0.62
N ASN A 290 13.37 -10.68 0.88
CA ASN A 290 13.86 -11.73 0.00
C ASN A 290 13.22 -13.11 0.27
N ALA A 291 12.28 -13.21 1.21
CA ALA A 291 11.65 -14.48 1.57
C ALA A 291 10.80 -15.05 0.42
N LYS A 292 10.90 -16.36 0.20
CA LYS A 292 10.00 -17.10 -0.70
C LYS A 292 8.76 -17.54 0.08
N LEU A 293 7.73 -16.69 0.05
CA LEU A 293 6.48 -16.94 0.75
C LEU A 293 5.53 -17.84 -0.05
N ASN A 294 4.84 -18.72 0.65
CA ASN A 294 3.76 -19.54 0.12
C ASN A 294 2.41 -18.78 0.13
N ALA A 295 1.37 -19.40 -0.44
CA ALA A 295 0.06 -18.78 -0.57
C ALA A 295 -0.62 -18.45 0.78
N ILE A 296 -0.36 -19.24 1.83
CA ILE A 296 -0.91 -19.02 3.17
C ILE A 296 -0.25 -17.80 3.81
N GLU A 297 1.09 -17.75 3.77
CA GLU A 297 1.87 -16.61 4.30
C GLU A 297 1.49 -15.30 3.59
N ILE A 298 1.34 -15.33 2.27
CA ILE A 298 0.86 -14.19 1.48
C ILE A 298 -0.56 -13.80 1.88
N SER A 299 -1.45 -14.77 2.16
CA SER A 299 -2.84 -14.51 2.55
C SER A 299 -3.00 -14.06 4.01
N ALA A 300 -1.99 -14.30 4.85
CA ALA A 300 -1.96 -13.87 6.25
C ALA A 300 -1.65 -12.38 6.41
N MET A 301 -0.98 -11.76 5.43
CA MET A 301 -0.74 -10.32 5.39
C MET A 301 -2.04 -9.52 5.31
N ASP A 302 -2.00 -8.26 5.73
CA ASP A 302 -3.04 -7.29 5.36
C ASP A 302 -2.93 -6.88 3.88
N CYS A 303 -4.02 -6.38 3.31
CA CYS A 303 -4.11 -6.03 1.90
C CYS A 303 -3.04 -5.02 1.45
N TYR A 304 -2.68 -4.06 2.31
CA TYR A 304 -1.68 -3.04 1.97
C TYR A 304 -0.27 -3.66 1.92
N SER A 305 0.10 -4.43 2.94
CA SER A 305 1.42 -5.06 2.99
C SER A 305 1.59 -6.08 1.86
N GLN A 306 0.56 -6.87 1.55
CA GLN A 306 0.57 -7.77 0.40
C GLN A 306 0.77 -7.01 -0.92
N ALA A 307 0.07 -5.88 -1.09
CA ALA A 307 0.21 -5.05 -2.27
C ALA A 307 1.64 -4.53 -2.46
N VAL A 308 2.23 -3.95 -1.41
CA VAL A 308 3.59 -3.42 -1.43
C VAL A 308 4.62 -4.55 -1.63
N PHE A 309 4.43 -5.70 -0.98
CA PHE A 309 5.31 -6.86 -1.16
C PHE A 309 5.32 -7.33 -2.62
N ASN A 310 4.14 -7.46 -3.24
CA ASN A 310 4.04 -7.91 -4.62
C ASN A 310 4.59 -6.87 -5.62
N LEU A 311 4.36 -5.57 -5.37
CA LEU A 311 4.98 -4.49 -6.15
C LEU A 311 6.51 -4.57 -6.08
N HIS A 312 7.06 -4.68 -4.86
CA HIS A 312 8.51 -4.76 -4.65
C HIS A 312 9.13 -5.94 -5.40
N ARG A 313 8.55 -7.13 -5.30
CA ARG A 313 9.04 -8.32 -6.01
C ARG A 313 8.95 -8.18 -7.53
N TYR A 314 7.88 -7.59 -8.03
CA TYR A 314 7.72 -7.32 -9.46
C TYR A 314 8.83 -6.39 -9.98
N TYR A 315 9.08 -5.27 -9.29
CA TYR A 315 10.09 -4.31 -9.69
C TYR A 315 11.53 -4.81 -9.53
N GLN A 316 11.81 -5.61 -8.50
CA GLN A 316 13.10 -6.32 -8.40
C GLN A 316 13.34 -7.27 -9.58
N HIS A 317 12.30 -8.00 -10.00
CA HIS A 317 12.40 -8.88 -11.17
C HIS A 317 12.65 -8.11 -12.48
N LEU A 318 11.99 -6.95 -12.64
CA LEU A 318 12.24 -6.07 -13.80
C LEU A 318 13.67 -5.52 -13.80
N ALA A 319 14.16 -5.06 -12.64
CA ALA A 319 15.53 -4.55 -12.51
C ALA A 319 16.56 -5.63 -12.86
N ALA A 320 16.38 -6.85 -12.33
CA ALA A 320 17.25 -7.98 -12.64
C ALA A 320 17.23 -8.34 -14.13
N LYS A 321 16.06 -8.27 -14.79
CA LYS A 321 15.95 -8.50 -16.24
C LYS A 321 16.68 -7.44 -17.07
N LYS A 322 16.58 -6.16 -16.71
CA LYS A 322 17.31 -5.08 -17.39
C LYS A 322 18.83 -5.28 -17.31
N LEU A 323 19.33 -5.57 -16.12
CA LEU A 323 20.75 -5.86 -15.87
C LEU A 323 21.25 -7.02 -16.74
N ASN A 324 20.48 -8.13 -16.80
CA ASN A 324 20.84 -9.29 -17.60
C ASN A 324 20.75 -9.04 -19.12
N ALA A 325 19.98 -8.05 -19.54
CA ALA A 325 19.85 -7.65 -20.96
C ALA A 325 20.93 -6.66 -21.41
N GLY A 326 21.86 -6.25 -20.52
CA GLY A 326 22.89 -5.25 -20.82
C GLY A 326 22.33 -3.84 -21.04
N VAL A 327 21.09 -3.58 -20.63
CA VAL A 327 20.47 -2.25 -20.68
C VAL A 327 20.76 -1.58 -19.34
N PRO A 328 21.48 -0.44 -19.29
CA PRO A 328 21.66 0.29 -18.04
C PRO A 328 20.29 0.67 -17.46
N ALA A 329 20.18 0.57 -16.12
CA ALA A 329 18.93 0.63 -15.37
C ALA A 329 18.14 1.91 -15.61
#